data_AF-A0A959U480-F1
#
_entry.id   AF-A0A959U480-F1
#
_cell.length_a   1.000
_cell.length_b   1.000
_cell.length_c   1.000
_cell.angle_alpha   90.00
_cell.angle_beta   90.00
_cell.angle_gamma   90.00
#
_symmetry.space_group_name_H-M   'P 1'
#
loop_
_entity.id
_entity.type
_entity.pdbx_description
1 polymer ?
#
loop_
_entity_poly.entity_id
_entity_poly.type
_entity_poly.pdbx_seq_one_letter_code
_entity_poly.pdbx_strand_id
1 'polypeptide(L)'
;MKNTLLLFLALCSSSLLAQVCNPGGNVLIYTNYDGGDITIDIDEDIPDIRIGICSYESISIEITGDFVDNVTQVLYAGYDDDGTTSISGVPSGITDILLYPPATLSDPDGYPYIICAYDCDTDYVPGGCNTVEQVTDYFLTELGGELRYSFMQYGVWAGGDYYMSEGGNCCYGADVACFTDIIAGKDQIICAGETTLMIASGADTYTWTPMDGLDCTGDCAEVNASPETTTTYVVFGTDADGCFGYDTITVYVNETPDAGITVSNDTAFASGGVSYQWLLDGVILPGETGTFVVAPETGNYSVIVYSSQGCADTSAMATVIVEQPQEIKLLTEQITIYPNPADDLLQISWPSALVVEDISLFNALGQMVRMEITTESTSVTCLISQLPPGIYQLQISTGSGILKQRVIIQ
;
A
#
# COMPACT_ATOMS: atom_id res chain seq x y z
N MET A 1 -47.23 45.49 -22.71
CA MET A 1 -46.44 45.34 -21.48
C MET A 1 -45.31 44.37 -21.78
N LYS A 2 -44.09 44.90 -21.95
CA LYS A 2 -42.87 44.10 -22.13
C LYS A 2 -42.32 43.84 -20.73
N ASN A 3 -42.22 42.58 -20.31
CA ASN A 3 -41.51 42.20 -19.08
C ASN A 3 -40.06 41.92 -19.45
N THR A 4 -39.18 42.81 -19.01
CA THR A 4 -37.73 42.63 -19.03
C THR A 4 -37.36 41.66 -17.90
N LEU A 5 -36.91 40.46 -18.26
CA LEU A 5 -36.30 39.52 -17.33
C LEU A 5 -34.84 39.96 -17.15
N LEU A 6 -34.50 40.53 -15.99
CA LEU A 6 -33.11 40.77 -15.59
C LEU A 6 -32.44 39.41 -15.33
N LEU A 7 -31.50 39.04 -16.18
CA LEU A 7 -30.59 37.93 -15.95
C LEU A 7 -29.50 38.44 -15.00
N PHE A 8 -29.54 38.02 -13.73
CA PHE A 8 -28.41 38.19 -12.82
C PHE A 8 -27.31 37.21 -13.28
N LEU A 9 -26.28 37.75 -13.93
CA LEU A 9 -25.01 37.05 -14.10
C LEU A 9 -24.36 37.01 -12.71
N ALA A 10 -24.39 35.84 -12.06
CA ALA A 10 -23.51 35.58 -10.93
C ALA A 10 -22.09 35.51 -11.50
N LEU A 11 -21.32 36.59 -11.28
CA LEU A 11 -19.87 36.54 -11.38
C LEU A 11 -19.39 35.57 -10.30
N CYS A 12 -19.11 34.34 -10.71
CA CYS A 12 -18.35 33.40 -9.91
C CYS A 12 -16.92 33.94 -9.89
N SER A 13 -16.58 34.67 -8.83
CA SER A 13 -15.20 34.98 -8.48
C SER A 13 -14.49 33.64 -8.29
N SER A 14 -13.52 33.37 -9.14
CA SER A 14 -12.59 32.26 -9.01
C SER A 14 -11.82 32.42 -7.70
N SER A 15 -12.31 31.81 -6.63
CA SER A 15 -11.48 31.49 -5.48
C SER A 15 -10.43 30.49 -5.96
N LEU A 16 -9.17 30.90 -6.01
CA LEU A 16 -8.08 29.94 -6.09
C LEU A 16 -8.30 28.93 -4.95
N LEU A 17 -8.34 27.65 -5.28
CA LEU A 17 -8.35 26.59 -4.28
C LEU A 17 -7.02 26.68 -3.51
N ALA A 18 -7.08 26.57 -2.18
CA ALA A 18 -5.89 26.53 -1.35
C ALA A 18 -4.96 25.36 -1.79
N GLN A 19 -3.65 25.60 -1.75
CA GLN A 19 -2.61 24.76 -2.34
C GLN A 19 -1.37 24.68 -1.43
N VAL A 20 -0.74 23.50 -1.39
CA VAL A 20 0.60 23.32 -0.83
C VAL A 20 1.64 23.62 -1.92
N CYS A 21 2.50 24.61 -1.70
CA CYS A 21 3.46 25.09 -2.70
C CYS A 21 4.69 24.20 -2.82
N ASN A 22 5.14 23.58 -1.73
CA ASN A 22 6.20 22.57 -1.75
C ASN A 22 5.88 21.56 -0.66
N PRO A 23 5.36 20.37 -1.00
CA PRO A 23 5.00 19.41 0.03
C PRO A 23 6.21 18.76 0.74
N GLY A 24 7.44 18.98 0.26
CA GLY A 24 8.67 18.68 0.97
C GLY A 24 9.13 19.79 1.93
N GLY A 25 8.51 20.97 1.85
CA GLY A 25 8.80 22.11 2.70
C GLY A 25 8.22 21.96 4.11
N ASN A 26 8.83 22.67 5.06
CA ASN A 26 8.50 22.64 6.48
C ASN A 26 8.22 24.03 7.09
N VAL A 27 8.24 25.10 6.27
CA VAL A 27 7.94 26.46 6.72
C VAL A 27 6.53 26.87 6.27
N LEU A 28 5.66 27.21 7.23
CA LEU A 28 4.33 27.76 6.99
C LEU A 28 4.35 29.26 7.22
N ILE A 29 3.79 30.06 6.31
CA ILE A 29 3.71 31.52 6.49
C ILE A 29 2.25 31.96 6.47
N TYR A 30 1.80 32.67 7.50
CA TYR A 30 0.46 33.25 7.58
C TYR A 30 0.55 34.76 7.71
N THR A 31 -0.13 35.48 6.82
CA THR A 31 -0.09 36.95 6.85
C THR A 31 -1.45 37.57 6.64
N ASN A 32 -1.71 38.68 7.34
CA ASN A 32 -2.82 39.55 7.01
C ASN A 32 -2.59 41.03 7.34
N TYR A 33 -3.62 41.84 7.10
CA TYR A 33 -3.64 43.25 7.51
C TYR A 33 -4.45 43.43 8.81
N ASP A 34 -5.71 42.99 8.84
CA ASP A 34 -6.67 43.32 9.92
C ASP A 34 -6.53 42.47 11.21
N GLY A 35 -5.43 41.71 11.41
CA GLY A 35 -5.21 40.95 12.64
C GLY A 35 -6.31 39.91 12.94
N GLY A 36 -6.67 39.75 14.22
CA GLY A 36 -7.77 38.90 14.67
C GLY A 36 -7.36 37.62 15.39
N ASP A 37 -8.17 36.57 15.27
CA ASP A 37 -7.99 35.27 15.93
C ASP A 37 -7.79 34.15 14.89
N ILE A 38 -6.65 33.46 14.95
CA ILE A 38 -6.35 32.29 14.09
C ILE A 38 -6.05 31.04 14.92
N THR A 39 -6.60 29.92 14.47
CA THR A 39 -6.22 28.59 14.95
C THR A 39 -5.56 27.84 13.81
N ILE A 40 -4.29 27.47 13.95
CA ILE A 40 -3.52 26.70 12.96
C ILE A 40 -3.48 25.25 13.42
N ASP A 41 -4.11 24.35 12.66
CA ASP A 41 -4.20 22.93 13.01
C ASP A 41 -3.14 22.11 12.25
N ILE A 42 -2.21 21.51 13.00
CA ILE A 42 -1.15 20.66 12.46
C ILE A 42 -1.68 19.23 12.33
N ASP A 43 -2.31 18.96 11.18
CA ASP A 43 -3.04 17.73 10.87
C ASP A 43 -2.28 16.72 10.00
N GLU A 44 -1.03 17.01 9.62
CA GLU A 44 -0.13 16.08 8.94
C GLU A 44 1.14 15.80 9.74
N ASP A 45 1.63 14.55 9.67
CA ASP A 45 2.83 14.09 10.38
C ASP A 45 4.11 14.50 9.63
N ILE A 46 4.45 15.78 9.68
CA ILE A 46 5.65 16.33 9.07
C ILE A 46 6.59 16.82 10.17
N PRO A 47 7.83 16.32 10.27
CA PRO A 47 8.76 16.74 11.32
C PRO A 47 9.29 18.16 11.06
N ASP A 48 9.72 18.84 12.14
CA ASP A 48 10.41 20.14 12.10
C ASP A 48 9.60 21.27 11.42
N ILE A 49 8.32 21.39 11.78
CA ILE A 49 7.45 22.46 11.30
C ILE A 49 7.83 23.80 11.94
N ARG A 50 7.99 24.83 11.10
CA ARG A 50 8.32 26.19 11.50
C ARG A 50 7.28 27.15 10.97
N ILE A 51 6.79 28.06 11.79
CA ILE A 51 5.65 28.91 11.44
C ILE A 51 6.04 30.38 11.55
N GLY A 52 5.88 31.12 10.45
CA GLY A 52 6.00 32.57 10.39
C GLY A 52 4.63 33.24 10.36
N ILE A 53 4.41 34.24 11.20
CA ILE A 53 3.15 35.00 11.23
C ILE A 53 3.43 36.50 11.16
N CYS A 54 2.74 37.21 10.26
CA CYS A 54 2.88 38.66 10.11
C CYS A 54 1.52 39.36 10.00
N SER A 55 1.27 40.37 10.83
CA SER A 55 0.04 41.16 10.78
C SER A 55 0.29 42.64 11.11
N TYR A 56 -0.55 43.51 10.57
CA TYR A 56 -0.56 44.93 10.90
C TYR A 56 -1.34 45.21 12.20
N GLU A 57 -2.53 44.62 12.37
CA GLU A 57 -3.27 44.69 13.62
C GLU A 57 -2.96 43.50 14.53
N SER A 58 -3.20 43.67 15.82
CA SER A 58 -2.89 42.66 16.84
C SER A 58 -3.62 41.34 16.62
N ILE A 59 -2.98 40.25 17.03
CA ILE A 59 -3.41 38.91 16.64
C ILE A 59 -3.28 37.87 17.74
N SER A 60 -4.29 37.03 17.90
CA SER A 60 -4.25 35.86 18.78
C SER A 60 -4.01 34.61 17.94
N ILE A 61 -2.89 33.95 18.19
CA ILE A 61 -2.45 32.74 17.47
C ILE A 61 -2.58 31.55 18.42
N GLU A 62 -3.37 30.56 18.02
CA GLU A 62 -3.46 29.26 18.66
C GLU A 62 -2.97 28.19 17.69
N ILE A 63 -2.09 27.29 18.15
CA ILE A 63 -1.60 26.17 17.35
C ILE A 63 -2.13 24.87 17.96
N THR A 64 -2.80 24.07 17.15
CA THR A 64 -3.49 22.83 17.54
C THR A 64 -3.09 21.67 16.62
N GLY A 65 -3.82 20.56 16.70
CA GLY A 65 -3.67 19.41 15.82
C GLY A 65 -2.99 18.20 16.47
N ASP A 66 -3.21 17.03 15.86
CA ASP A 66 -2.68 15.75 16.33
C ASP A 66 -1.14 15.68 16.27
N PHE A 67 -0.51 16.51 15.43
CA PHE A 67 0.94 16.55 15.21
C PHE A 67 1.58 17.87 15.69
N VAL A 68 0.95 18.59 16.63
CA VAL A 68 1.48 19.85 17.18
C VAL A 68 2.90 19.73 17.76
N ASP A 69 3.27 18.55 18.26
CA ASP A 69 4.62 18.28 18.80
C ASP A 69 5.72 18.35 17.73
N ASN A 70 5.37 18.32 16.43
CA ASN A 70 6.31 18.50 15.33
C ASN A 70 6.70 19.97 15.10
N VAL A 71 6.01 20.94 15.72
CA VAL A 71 6.36 22.36 15.63
C VAL A 71 7.61 22.66 16.44
N THR A 72 8.65 23.14 15.77
CA THR A 72 9.96 23.42 16.38
C THR A 72 10.26 24.90 16.55
N GLN A 73 9.55 25.78 15.82
CA GLN A 73 9.71 27.23 15.92
C GLN A 73 8.45 27.98 15.45
N VAL A 74 8.10 29.05 16.15
CA VAL A 74 7.03 29.98 15.77
C VAL A 74 7.52 31.40 15.94
N LEU A 75 7.51 32.17 14.87
CA LEU A 75 7.96 33.55 14.86
C LEU A 75 6.83 34.47 14.41
N TYR A 76 6.39 35.34 15.30
CA TYR A 76 5.62 36.52 14.90
C TYR A 76 6.56 37.68 14.57
N ALA A 77 6.36 38.28 13.41
CA ALA A 77 7.01 39.54 13.03
C ALA A 77 5.97 40.47 12.42
N GLY A 78 5.65 41.57 13.09
CA GLY A 78 4.57 42.46 12.63
C GLY A 78 4.40 43.70 13.48
N TYR A 79 3.30 44.39 13.25
CA TYR A 79 2.87 45.51 14.07
C TYR A 79 1.91 45.03 15.18
N ASP A 80 1.82 45.76 16.29
CA ASP A 80 1.06 45.37 17.48
C ASP A 80 0.76 46.65 18.28
N ASP A 81 -0.26 47.38 17.86
CA ASP A 81 -0.50 48.76 18.30
C ASP A 81 -1.09 48.86 19.71
N ASP A 82 -1.84 47.83 20.11
CA ASP A 82 -2.44 47.70 21.43
C ASP A 82 -1.70 46.74 22.38
N GLY A 83 -0.68 46.03 21.89
CA GLY A 83 0.17 45.15 22.70
C GLY A 83 -0.47 43.82 23.06
N THR A 84 -1.48 43.36 22.30
CA THR A 84 -2.28 42.16 22.62
C THR A 84 -1.90 40.93 21.81
N THR A 85 -0.94 41.06 20.89
CA THR A 85 -0.47 39.92 20.10
C THR A 85 0.03 38.78 20.99
N SER A 86 -0.45 37.56 20.73
CA SER A 86 -0.15 36.39 21.55
C SER A 86 -0.04 35.10 20.75
N ILE A 87 0.79 34.17 21.26
CA ILE A 87 0.98 32.83 20.71
C ILE A 87 0.68 31.82 21.82
N SER A 88 -0.12 30.81 21.51
CA SER A 88 -0.53 29.74 22.42
C SER A 88 -0.58 28.38 21.71
N GLY A 89 -0.78 27.29 22.45
CA GLY A 89 -0.84 25.93 21.90
C GLY A 89 0.51 25.20 21.81
N VAL A 90 1.63 25.94 21.84
CA VAL A 90 3.00 25.39 21.83
C VAL A 90 3.86 25.90 23.00
N PRO A 91 4.98 25.25 23.34
CA PRO A 91 5.87 25.71 24.42
C PRO A 91 6.45 27.11 24.16
N SER A 92 6.49 27.97 25.17
CA SER A 92 7.05 29.33 25.04
C SER A 92 8.56 29.39 24.73
N GLY A 93 9.25 28.26 24.74
CA GLY A 93 10.68 28.17 24.42
C GLY A 93 10.97 28.12 22.92
N ILE A 94 9.93 27.94 22.10
CA ILE A 94 10.01 27.90 20.63
C ILE A 94 9.24 29.05 19.98
N THR A 95 8.75 30.02 20.76
CA THR A 95 7.95 31.13 20.27
C THR A 95 8.68 32.46 20.47
N ASP A 96 8.67 33.30 19.45
CA ASP A 96 9.21 34.66 19.50
C ASP A 96 8.22 35.66 18.90
N ILE A 97 8.10 36.84 19.53
CA ILE A 97 7.30 37.97 19.05
C ILE A 97 8.25 39.14 18.84
N LEU A 98 8.47 39.50 17.58
CA LEU A 98 9.33 40.61 17.17
C LEU A 98 8.47 41.72 16.57
N LEU A 99 8.47 42.89 17.21
CA LEU A 99 7.72 44.03 16.70
C LEU A 99 8.56 44.80 15.70
N TYR A 100 8.04 44.96 14.48
CA TYR A 100 8.64 45.70 13.36
C TYR A 100 10.15 45.46 13.14
N PRO A 101 10.61 44.19 13.03
CA PRO A 101 12.02 43.90 12.75
C PRO A 101 12.42 44.40 11.35
N PRO A 102 13.70 44.72 11.11
CA PRO A 102 14.16 45.11 9.77
C PRO A 102 13.88 44.00 8.74
N ALA A 103 13.38 44.38 7.56
CA ALA A 103 13.27 43.44 6.46
C ALA A 103 14.67 42.97 6.02
N THR A 104 14.81 41.68 5.73
CA THR A 104 16.05 41.06 5.22
C THR A 104 16.25 41.36 3.74
N LEU A 105 15.14 41.49 3.00
CA LEU A 105 15.12 41.93 1.60
C LEU A 105 14.76 43.41 1.48
N SER A 106 15.58 44.15 0.73
CA SER A 106 15.28 45.53 0.35
C SER A 106 14.45 45.56 -0.93
N ASP A 107 13.25 46.12 -0.85
CA ASP A 107 12.33 46.28 -1.98
C ASP A 107 11.88 47.76 -2.07
N PRO A 108 12.04 48.45 -3.21
CA PRO A 108 11.56 49.83 -3.39
C PRO A 108 10.05 50.01 -3.23
N ASP A 109 9.27 48.96 -3.47
CA ASP A 109 7.81 48.98 -3.44
C ASP A 109 7.24 48.51 -2.09
N GLY A 110 8.10 48.04 -1.18
CA GLY A 110 7.73 47.54 0.14
C GLY A 110 8.26 48.37 1.32
N TYR A 111 7.78 48.04 2.52
CA TYR A 111 8.22 48.72 3.76
C TYR A 111 9.59 48.19 4.24
N PRO A 112 10.48 49.04 4.83
CA PRO A 112 11.80 48.60 5.28
C PRO A 112 11.81 47.75 6.56
N TYR A 113 10.66 47.63 7.23
CA TYR A 113 10.47 46.79 8.41
C TYR A 113 9.34 45.79 8.13
N ILE A 114 9.38 44.60 8.74
CA ILE A 114 8.31 43.61 8.62
C ILE A 114 7.12 44.06 9.47
N ILE A 115 6.03 44.44 8.82
CA ILE A 115 4.84 45.00 9.47
C ILE A 115 3.53 44.35 9.00
N CYS A 116 3.46 43.89 7.75
CA CYS A 116 2.28 43.21 7.18
C CYS A 116 2.56 42.77 5.74
N ALA A 117 1.84 41.74 5.28
CA ALA A 117 1.60 41.48 3.86
C ALA A 117 0.18 40.91 3.72
N TYR A 118 -0.53 41.33 2.68
CA TYR A 118 -1.96 41.02 2.56
C TYR A 118 -2.44 40.71 1.14
N ASP A 119 -1.58 40.95 0.14
CA ASP A 119 -1.89 40.74 -1.26
C ASP A 119 -0.78 39.91 -1.90
N CYS A 120 -1.21 39.07 -2.84
CA CYS A 120 -0.38 38.18 -3.63
C CYS A 120 0.00 38.79 -4.98
N ASP A 121 -0.48 39.99 -5.26
CA ASP A 121 -0.13 40.75 -6.45
C ASP A 121 1.28 41.36 -6.32
N THR A 122 2.23 40.74 -7.01
CA THR A 122 3.64 41.19 -7.11
C THR A 122 3.82 42.41 -8.00
N ASP A 123 2.81 42.78 -8.80
CA ASP A 123 2.81 43.96 -9.67
C ASP A 123 2.18 45.19 -8.98
N TYR A 124 1.56 44.99 -7.82
CA TYR A 124 0.93 46.03 -7.02
C TYR A 124 1.87 46.55 -5.93
N VAL A 125 1.96 47.88 -5.80
CA VAL A 125 2.71 48.53 -4.72
C VAL A 125 1.84 48.55 -3.46
N PRO A 126 2.10 47.73 -2.44
CA PRO A 126 1.29 47.70 -1.23
C PRO A 126 1.40 49.03 -0.49
N GLY A 127 0.29 49.75 -0.37
CA GLY A 127 0.26 51.02 0.35
C GLY A 127 0.50 50.83 1.85
N GLY A 128 1.77 50.90 2.29
CA GLY A 128 2.14 50.88 3.71
C GLY A 128 2.36 49.49 4.32
N CYS A 129 2.60 48.46 3.52
CA CYS A 129 2.98 47.11 3.96
C CYS A 129 4.22 46.61 3.22
N ASN A 130 4.69 45.41 3.55
CA ASN A 130 5.74 44.72 2.82
C ASN A 130 5.21 44.07 1.54
N THR A 131 6.09 43.87 0.56
CA THR A 131 5.81 42.96 -0.56
C THR A 131 5.82 41.52 -0.07
N VAL A 132 5.18 40.63 -0.83
CA VAL A 132 5.18 39.19 -0.52
C VAL A 132 6.60 38.63 -0.49
N GLU A 133 7.48 39.12 -1.36
CA GLU A 133 8.89 38.75 -1.40
C GLU A 133 9.61 39.10 -0.10
N GLN A 134 9.36 40.29 0.45
CA GLN A 134 10.00 40.71 1.70
C GLN A 134 9.58 39.85 2.89
N VAL A 135 8.30 39.54 3.02
CA VAL A 135 7.80 38.75 4.16
C VAL A 135 8.24 37.30 4.04
N THR A 136 8.17 36.71 2.85
CA THR A 136 8.64 35.35 2.63
C THR A 136 10.15 35.23 2.82
N ASP A 137 10.95 36.14 2.25
CA ASP A 137 12.42 36.14 2.45
C ASP A 137 12.80 36.27 3.93
N TYR A 138 12.11 37.14 4.66
CA TYR A 138 12.34 37.33 6.10
C TYR A 138 12.11 36.04 6.89
N PHE A 139 10.95 35.41 6.74
CA PHE A 139 10.67 34.19 7.49
C PHE A 139 11.56 33.02 7.08
N LEU A 140 11.88 32.87 5.79
CA LEU A 140 12.82 31.83 5.36
C LEU A 140 14.24 32.08 5.88
N THR A 141 14.66 33.34 6.00
CA THR A 141 15.97 33.70 6.57
C THR A 141 16.02 33.45 8.08
N GLU A 142 15.00 33.86 8.83
CA GLU A 142 14.99 33.78 10.30
C GLU A 142 14.66 32.37 10.82
N LEU A 143 13.73 31.66 10.16
CA LEU A 143 13.35 30.30 10.56
C LEU A 143 14.32 29.26 9.97
N GLY A 144 14.79 29.47 8.74
CA GLY A 144 15.47 28.45 7.95
C GLY A 144 14.54 27.32 7.51
N GLY A 145 14.90 26.58 6.46
CA GLY A 145 14.08 25.52 5.89
C GLY A 145 13.53 25.92 4.51
N GLU A 146 12.50 25.21 4.07
CA GLU A 146 11.88 25.45 2.77
C GLU A 146 10.40 25.81 2.92
N LEU A 147 9.94 26.81 2.18
CA LEU A 147 8.54 27.26 2.19
C LEU A 147 7.63 26.10 1.78
N ARG A 148 6.81 25.59 2.69
CA ARG A 148 5.74 24.64 2.39
C ARG A 148 4.59 25.36 1.69
N TYR A 149 4.07 26.40 2.33
CA TYR A 149 3.14 27.34 1.73
C TYR A 149 3.09 28.67 2.47
N SER A 150 2.54 29.69 1.79
CA SER A 150 2.13 30.95 2.38
C SER A 150 0.62 31.13 2.24
N PHE A 151 -0.05 31.62 3.28
CA PHE A 151 -1.44 32.04 3.28
C PHE A 151 -1.49 33.55 3.56
N MET A 152 -1.82 34.35 2.55
CA MET A 152 -1.87 35.80 2.64
C MET A 152 -3.28 36.30 2.41
N GLN A 153 -3.80 37.18 3.26
CA GLN A 153 -5.11 37.77 3.02
C GLN A 153 -5.23 39.19 3.59
N TYR A 154 -6.22 39.95 3.15
CA TYR A 154 -6.47 41.28 3.73
C TYR A 154 -7.22 41.21 5.05
N GLY A 155 -8.30 40.43 5.09
CA GLY A 155 -9.31 40.53 6.14
C GLY A 155 -8.88 40.04 7.52
N VAL A 156 -9.76 40.29 8.49
CA VAL A 156 -9.60 39.82 9.87
C VAL A 156 -9.66 38.29 9.89
N TRP A 157 -8.79 37.65 10.68
CA TRP A 157 -9.00 36.26 11.06
C TRP A 157 -10.15 36.22 12.07
N ALA A 158 -11.31 35.73 11.64
CA ALA A 158 -12.55 35.81 12.41
C ALA A 158 -12.75 34.62 13.36
N GLY A 159 -11.68 33.91 13.73
CA GLY A 159 -11.73 32.60 14.37
C GLY A 159 -12.08 31.48 13.38
N GLY A 160 -11.51 30.29 13.60
CA GLY A 160 -11.68 29.10 12.75
C GLY A 160 -10.36 28.32 12.61
N ASP A 161 -10.49 27.04 12.31
CA ASP A 161 -9.36 26.13 12.14
C ASP A 161 -8.81 26.23 10.71
N TYR A 162 -7.50 26.48 10.58
CA TYR A 162 -6.76 26.47 9.34
C TYR A 162 -5.89 25.22 9.34
N TYR A 163 -6.35 24.19 8.64
CA TYR A 163 -5.66 22.91 8.55
C TYR A 163 -4.41 23.03 7.70
N MET A 164 -3.29 22.50 8.19
CA MET A 164 -2.03 22.51 7.45
C MET A 164 -2.16 21.80 6.09
N SER A 165 -2.97 20.73 6.03
CA SER A 165 -3.25 19.99 4.81
C SER A 165 -4.03 20.78 3.74
N GLU A 166 -4.76 21.84 4.11
CA GLU A 166 -5.48 22.69 3.17
C GLU A 166 -4.53 23.65 2.43
N GLY A 167 -3.34 23.90 2.96
CA GLY A 167 -2.34 24.74 2.34
C GLY A 167 -2.67 26.24 2.36
N GLY A 168 -2.05 26.98 1.42
CA GLY A 168 -2.16 28.43 1.31
C GLY A 168 -2.47 28.90 -0.10
N ASN A 169 -2.15 30.15 -0.40
CA ASN A 169 -2.30 30.74 -1.73
C ASN A 169 -0.98 30.98 -2.46
N CYS A 170 0.16 30.54 -1.89
CA CYS A 170 1.44 30.42 -2.58
C CYS A 170 1.94 31.70 -3.27
N CYS A 171 1.83 32.82 -2.56
CA CYS A 171 1.95 34.15 -3.15
C CYS A 171 3.37 34.57 -3.48
N TYR A 172 4.38 33.80 -3.07
CA TYR A 172 5.77 34.03 -3.43
C TYR A 172 6.11 33.30 -4.73
N GLY A 173 6.53 34.05 -5.76
CA GLY A 173 6.95 33.48 -7.04
C GLY A 173 5.80 33.22 -8.01
N ALA A 174 4.87 34.16 -8.19
CA ALA A 174 3.84 34.07 -9.24
C ALA A 174 4.41 34.06 -10.69
N ASP A 175 5.74 34.21 -10.87
CA ASP A 175 6.48 33.91 -12.10
C ASP A 175 7.28 32.57 -12.06
N VAL A 176 7.28 31.82 -10.94
CA VAL A 176 8.00 30.53 -10.77
C VAL A 176 7.22 29.55 -9.87
N ALA A 177 5.97 29.28 -10.20
CA ALA A 177 5.33 28.01 -9.86
C ALA A 177 4.67 27.46 -11.13
N CYS A 178 5.49 27.14 -12.11
CA CYS A 178 5.05 26.24 -13.15
C CYS A 178 4.87 24.85 -12.51
N PHE A 179 3.73 24.22 -12.74
CA PHE A 179 3.44 22.88 -12.25
C PHE A 179 3.66 21.87 -13.38
N THR A 180 4.32 20.75 -13.08
CA THR A 180 4.44 19.63 -14.02
C THR A 180 3.57 18.46 -13.57
N ASP A 181 3.03 17.71 -14.53
CA ASP A 181 2.21 16.52 -14.27
C ASP A 181 3.13 15.33 -13.97
N ILE A 182 3.25 14.98 -12.69
CA ILE A 182 3.98 13.79 -12.25
C ILE A 182 3.06 12.59 -12.33
N ILE A 183 3.60 11.45 -12.74
CA ILE A 183 2.86 10.19 -12.83
C ILE A 183 3.63 9.14 -12.04
N ALA A 184 3.11 8.74 -10.88
CA ALA A 184 3.67 7.71 -9.99
C ALA A 184 3.42 6.28 -10.49
N GLY A 185 2.44 6.13 -11.38
CA GLY A 185 1.97 4.84 -11.89
C GLY A 185 0.62 4.45 -11.31
N LYS A 186 0.29 3.15 -11.36
CA LYS A 186 -0.94 2.62 -10.77
C LYS A 186 -0.63 1.99 -9.42
N ASP A 187 -1.62 1.98 -8.53
CA ASP A 187 -1.54 1.20 -7.30
C ASP A 187 -1.15 -0.26 -7.54
N GLN A 188 -0.36 -0.79 -6.61
CA GLN A 188 0.19 -2.14 -6.66
C GLN A 188 -0.40 -2.99 -5.54
N ILE A 189 -0.46 -4.30 -5.76
CA ILE A 189 -0.87 -5.27 -4.76
C ILE A 189 0.23 -6.33 -4.67
N ILE A 190 0.76 -6.55 -3.47
CA ILE A 190 1.82 -7.52 -3.18
C ILE A 190 1.42 -8.39 -1.99
N CYS A 191 2.07 -9.55 -1.85
CA CYS A 191 2.04 -10.32 -0.61
C CYS A 191 3.12 -9.85 0.36
N ALA A 192 2.89 -10.03 1.66
CA ALA A 192 3.87 -9.68 2.69
C ALA A 192 5.24 -10.31 2.38
N GLY A 193 6.29 -9.48 2.37
CA GLY A 193 7.67 -9.89 2.04
C GLY A 193 8.02 -9.89 0.55
N GLU A 194 7.06 -9.59 -0.35
CA GLU A 194 7.35 -9.38 -1.77
C GLU A 194 7.84 -7.95 -2.06
N THR A 195 8.24 -7.71 -3.31
CA THR A 195 8.75 -6.42 -3.79
C THR A 195 8.07 -6.08 -5.10
N THR A 196 7.74 -4.80 -5.31
CA THR A 196 7.23 -4.27 -6.57
C THR A 196 8.09 -3.12 -7.08
N LEU A 197 8.14 -2.93 -8.40
CA LEU A 197 8.85 -1.82 -9.04
C LEU A 197 7.88 -0.67 -9.29
N MET A 198 8.19 0.52 -8.78
CA MET A 198 7.48 1.76 -9.07
C MET A 198 8.32 2.63 -10.00
N ILE A 199 7.68 3.27 -10.98
CA ILE A 199 8.35 4.08 -12.00
C ILE A 199 7.60 5.40 -12.14
N ALA A 200 8.28 6.50 -11.78
CA ALA A 200 7.79 7.85 -11.96
C ALA A 200 8.13 8.41 -13.34
N SER A 201 7.29 9.31 -13.84
CA SER A 201 7.51 10.07 -15.08
C SER A 201 6.95 11.49 -14.96
N GLY A 202 7.31 12.39 -15.89
CA GLY A 202 6.83 13.78 -15.93
C GLY A 202 7.80 14.88 -15.46
N ALA A 203 9.05 14.53 -15.14
CA ALA A 203 10.08 15.42 -14.58
C ALA A 203 11.48 14.88 -14.89
N ASP A 204 12.52 15.63 -14.53
CA ASP A 204 13.93 15.23 -14.65
C ASP A 204 14.46 14.60 -13.36
N THR A 205 13.94 15.02 -12.21
CA THR A 205 14.30 14.50 -10.89
C THR A 205 13.08 13.96 -10.14
N TYR A 206 13.28 13.00 -9.24
CA TYR A 206 12.24 12.34 -8.47
C TYR A 206 12.66 11.98 -7.06
N THR A 207 11.85 12.35 -6.07
CA THR A 207 12.06 11.92 -4.67
C THR A 207 10.81 11.27 -4.12
N TRP A 208 10.98 10.19 -3.35
CA TRP A 208 9.88 9.38 -2.83
C TRP A 208 9.80 9.48 -1.30
N THR A 209 8.59 9.50 -0.76
CA THR A 209 8.32 9.45 0.69
C THR A 209 7.03 8.66 0.98
N PRO A 210 6.89 7.95 2.12
CA PRO A 210 7.93 7.68 3.12
C PRO A 210 9.06 6.80 2.56
N MET A 211 10.22 6.79 3.21
CA MET A 211 11.36 5.96 2.77
C MET A 211 11.23 4.47 3.17
N ASP A 212 10.23 4.14 4.00
CA ASP A 212 10.07 2.80 4.54
C ASP A 212 9.83 1.78 3.42
N GLY A 213 10.66 0.74 3.39
CA GLY A 213 10.57 -0.32 2.38
C GLY A 213 11.03 0.10 0.98
N LEU A 214 11.63 1.28 0.78
CA LEU A 214 12.20 1.69 -0.51
C LEU A 214 13.70 1.37 -0.59
N ASP A 215 14.18 0.97 -1.77
CA ASP A 215 15.60 0.68 -2.01
C ASP A 215 16.42 1.91 -2.45
N CYS A 216 15.77 3.04 -2.70
CA CYS A 216 16.40 4.32 -3.05
C CYS A 216 15.91 5.47 -2.15
N THR A 217 16.85 6.33 -1.74
CA THR A 217 16.62 7.48 -0.84
C THR A 217 17.00 8.84 -1.45
N GLY A 218 17.24 8.87 -2.77
CA GLY A 218 17.69 10.07 -3.49
C GLY A 218 16.83 10.36 -4.71
N ASP A 219 17.47 10.89 -5.74
CA ASP A 219 16.85 11.16 -7.03
C ASP A 219 16.69 9.87 -7.85
N CYS A 220 15.48 9.31 -7.87
CA CYS A 220 15.18 8.00 -8.44
C CYS A 220 13.83 7.96 -9.16
N ALA A 221 13.88 7.90 -10.49
CA ALA A 221 12.69 7.64 -11.31
C ALA A 221 12.16 6.21 -11.13
N GLU A 222 13.04 5.24 -10.87
CA GLU A 222 12.69 3.83 -10.64
C GLU A 222 13.08 3.43 -9.21
N VAL A 223 12.16 2.84 -8.45
CA VAL A 223 12.38 2.41 -7.07
C VAL A 223 11.70 1.07 -6.81
N ASN A 224 12.38 0.16 -6.11
CA ASN A 224 11.76 -1.06 -5.61
C ASN A 224 11.15 -0.79 -4.22
N ALA A 225 9.87 -1.15 -4.07
CA ALA A 225 9.13 -1.03 -2.82
C ALA A 225 8.79 -2.41 -2.25
N SER A 226 9.13 -2.62 -0.98
CA SER A 226 8.80 -3.78 -0.16
C SER A 226 8.31 -3.35 1.24
N PRO A 227 7.21 -2.58 1.35
CA PRO A 227 6.69 -2.16 2.65
C PRO A 227 6.15 -3.36 3.45
N GLU A 228 6.23 -3.29 4.78
CA GLU A 228 5.70 -4.33 5.68
C GLU A 228 4.18 -4.28 5.82
N THR A 229 3.58 -3.10 5.67
CA THR A 229 2.13 -2.89 5.72
C THR A 229 1.68 -2.03 4.54
N THR A 230 0.36 -2.00 4.25
CA THR A 230 -0.17 -1.18 3.15
C THR A 230 0.28 0.28 3.32
N THR A 231 1.03 0.79 2.33
CA THR A 231 1.69 2.09 2.41
C THR A 231 1.38 2.90 1.16
N THR A 232 1.03 4.16 1.34
CA THR A 232 0.90 5.13 0.24
C THR A 232 2.18 5.94 0.15
N TYR A 233 2.83 5.85 -1.01
CA TYR A 233 4.00 6.66 -1.33
C TYR A 233 3.59 7.89 -2.15
N VAL A 234 4.29 8.98 -1.91
CA VAL A 234 4.24 10.22 -2.68
C VAL A 234 5.55 10.36 -3.43
N VAL A 235 5.47 10.61 -4.74
CA VAL A 235 6.63 11.01 -5.53
C VAL A 235 6.53 12.48 -5.88
N PHE A 236 7.58 13.22 -5.56
CA PHE A 236 7.80 14.58 -6.03
C PHE A 236 8.68 14.55 -7.25
N GLY A 237 8.49 15.47 -8.18
CA GLY A 237 9.43 15.66 -9.28
C GLY A 237 9.61 17.11 -9.70
N THR A 238 10.76 17.40 -10.30
CA THR A 238 11.09 18.72 -10.86
C THR A 238 11.59 18.56 -12.29
N ASP A 239 11.03 19.33 -13.23
CA ASP A 239 11.45 19.31 -14.63
C ASP A 239 12.63 20.25 -14.94
N ALA A 240 13.08 20.26 -16.20
CA ALA A 240 14.19 21.07 -16.68
C ALA A 240 14.00 22.59 -16.50
N ASP A 241 12.75 23.05 -16.49
CA ASP A 241 12.38 24.46 -16.36
C ASP A 241 12.20 24.86 -14.89
N GLY A 242 12.40 23.92 -13.95
CA GLY A 242 12.21 24.13 -12.52
C GLY A 242 10.76 24.01 -12.09
N CYS A 243 9.86 23.54 -12.96
CA CYS A 243 8.48 23.28 -12.60
C CYS A 243 8.43 22.04 -11.70
N PHE A 244 7.66 22.09 -10.63
CA PHE A 244 7.53 20.98 -9.69
C PHE A 244 6.13 20.36 -9.76
N GLY A 245 6.02 19.11 -9.34
CA GLY A 245 4.74 18.44 -9.20
C GLY A 245 4.87 17.21 -8.31
N TYR A 246 3.76 16.51 -8.09
CA TYR A 246 3.76 15.26 -7.35
C TYR A 246 2.59 14.35 -7.73
N ASP A 247 2.71 13.08 -7.42
CA ASP A 247 1.65 12.09 -7.54
C ASP A 247 1.80 11.01 -6.47
N THR A 248 0.76 10.20 -6.28
CA THR A 248 0.72 9.15 -5.25
C THR A 248 0.52 7.78 -5.85
N ILE A 249 1.07 6.77 -5.17
CA ILE A 249 0.88 5.37 -5.48
C ILE A 249 0.71 4.59 -4.18
N THR A 250 -0.33 3.77 -4.09
CA THR A 250 -0.57 2.91 -2.93
C THR A 250 -0.10 1.49 -3.22
N VAL A 251 0.73 0.95 -2.33
CA VAL A 251 1.16 -0.45 -2.34
C VAL A 251 0.37 -1.19 -1.26
N TYR A 252 -0.64 -1.95 -1.70
CA TYR A 252 -1.45 -2.80 -0.83
C TYR A 252 -0.70 -4.08 -0.48
N VAL A 253 -0.50 -4.33 0.82
CA VAL A 253 0.18 -5.52 1.34
C VAL A 253 -0.85 -6.49 1.89
N ASN A 254 -0.95 -7.65 1.25
CA ASN A 254 -1.81 -8.75 1.69
C ASN A 254 -1.02 -9.73 2.56
N GLU A 255 -1.57 -10.08 3.71
CA GLU A 255 -0.96 -11.04 4.63
C GLU A 255 -0.84 -12.44 4.00
N THR A 256 0.30 -13.08 4.24
CA THR A 256 0.51 -14.50 3.93
C THR A 256 -0.23 -15.38 4.94
N PRO A 257 -0.80 -16.52 4.51
CA PRO A 257 -1.38 -17.48 5.45
C PRO A 257 -0.29 -18.12 6.32
N ASP A 258 -0.65 -18.58 7.52
CA ASP A 258 0.24 -19.37 8.40
C ASP A 258 0.11 -20.86 8.05
N ALA A 259 0.89 -21.34 7.08
CA ALA A 259 0.72 -22.67 6.51
C ALA A 259 1.07 -23.79 7.51
N GLY A 260 0.04 -24.45 8.05
CA GLY A 260 0.20 -25.53 9.02
C GLY A 260 -0.06 -26.91 8.43
N ILE A 261 0.70 -27.90 8.90
CA ILE A 261 0.48 -29.33 8.62
C ILE A 261 0.52 -30.14 9.92
N THR A 262 -0.43 -31.05 10.08
CA THR A 262 -0.41 -32.07 11.15
C THR A 262 -0.69 -33.45 10.57
N VAL A 263 -0.19 -34.51 11.20
CA VAL A 263 -0.33 -35.88 10.72
C VAL A 263 -1.00 -36.75 11.78
N SER A 264 -1.97 -37.56 11.35
CA SER A 264 -2.59 -38.61 12.16
C SER A 264 -2.70 -39.89 11.32
N ASN A 265 -1.99 -40.94 11.72
CA ASN A 265 -1.85 -42.18 10.97
C ASN A 265 -1.35 -41.93 9.53
N ASP A 266 -2.10 -42.37 8.54
CA ASP A 266 -1.86 -42.20 7.10
C ASP A 266 -2.48 -40.91 6.54
N THR A 267 -3.01 -40.01 7.37
CA THR A 267 -3.69 -38.79 6.92
C THR A 267 -2.96 -37.54 7.38
N ALA A 268 -2.69 -36.62 6.46
CA ALA A 268 -2.17 -35.29 6.75
C ALA A 268 -3.29 -34.24 6.65
N PHE A 269 -3.28 -33.27 7.56
CA PHE A 269 -4.29 -32.20 7.68
C PHE A 269 -3.60 -30.85 7.53
N ALA A 270 -4.19 -29.98 6.72
CA ALA A 270 -3.73 -28.62 6.47
C ALA A 270 -4.51 -27.62 7.33
N SER A 271 -3.87 -26.49 7.65
CA SER A 271 -4.49 -25.34 8.32
C SER A 271 -3.90 -24.03 7.82
N GLY A 272 -4.53 -22.90 8.18
CA GLY A 272 -3.96 -21.56 8.00
C GLY A 272 -4.48 -20.74 6.83
N GLY A 273 -5.33 -21.30 5.96
CA GLY A 273 -5.85 -20.58 4.80
C GLY A 273 -7.22 -21.07 4.33
N VAL A 274 -7.58 -20.68 3.11
CA VAL A 274 -8.92 -20.94 2.53
C VAL A 274 -8.89 -21.93 1.36
N SER A 275 -7.73 -22.16 0.75
CA SER A 275 -7.54 -23.20 -0.27
C SER A 275 -6.14 -23.79 -0.20
N TYR A 276 -5.99 -24.99 -0.77
CA TYR A 276 -4.85 -25.86 -0.51
C TYR A 276 -4.39 -26.55 -1.81
N GLN A 277 -3.10 -26.88 -1.88
CA GLN A 277 -2.54 -27.78 -2.88
C GLN A 277 -1.47 -28.64 -2.22
N TRP A 278 -1.70 -29.96 -2.15
CA TRP A 278 -0.77 -30.89 -1.51
C TRP A 278 0.42 -31.24 -2.42
N LEU A 279 1.56 -31.53 -1.79
CA LEU A 279 2.79 -31.99 -2.40
C LEU A 279 3.28 -33.26 -1.71
N LEU A 280 3.93 -34.14 -2.48
CA LEU A 280 4.65 -35.31 -2.02
C LEU A 280 6.10 -35.21 -2.49
N ASP A 281 7.03 -35.21 -1.55
CA ASP A 281 8.47 -35.05 -1.77
C ASP A 281 8.79 -33.84 -2.66
N GLY A 282 8.05 -32.75 -2.47
CA GLY A 282 8.17 -31.49 -3.21
C GLY A 282 7.48 -31.46 -4.58
N VAL A 283 6.80 -32.54 -4.98
CA VAL A 283 6.06 -32.61 -6.25
C VAL A 283 4.56 -32.44 -5.99
N ILE A 284 3.91 -31.56 -6.77
CA ILE A 284 2.45 -31.36 -6.70
C ILE A 284 1.72 -32.68 -6.85
N LEU A 285 0.74 -32.94 -5.96
CA LEU A 285 -0.24 -34.00 -6.11
C LEU A 285 -1.47 -33.44 -6.85
N PRO A 286 -1.61 -33.66 -8.18
CA PRO A 286 -2.64 -32.95 -8.95
C PRO A 286 -4.04 -33.32 -8.46
N GLY A 287 -4.89 -32.32 -8.20
CA GLY A 287 -6.26 -32.48 -7.72
C GLY A 287 -6.44 -32.64 -6.21
N GLU A 288 -5.35 -32.78 -5.45
CA GLU A 288 -5.40 -32.84 -3.99
C GLU A 288 -5.44 -31.41 -3.42
N THR A 289 -6.65 -30.86 -3.29
CA THR A 289 -6.91 -29.49 -2.81
C THR A 289 -7.76 -29.42 -1.54
N GLY A 290 -7.98 -30.58 -0.89
CA GLY A 290 -8.75 -30.68 0.34
C GLY A 290 -8.00 -30.16 1.57
N THR A 291 -8.72 -29.94 2.67
CA THR A 291 -8.13 -29.62 3.98
C THR A 291 -7.35 -30.79 4.60
N PHE A 292 -7.41 -31.97 3.99
CA PHE A 292 -6.63 -33.14 4.35
C PHE A 292 -6.34 -33.98 3.10
N VAL A 293 -5.29 -34.80 3.18
CA VAL A 293 -4.97 -35.83 2.20
C VAL A 293 -4.71 -37.15 2.92
N VAL A 294 -5.30 -38.24 2.45
CA VAL A 294 -4.95 -39.60 2.87
C VAL A 294 -3.78 -40.04 2.00
N ALA A 295 -2.61 -40.22 2.62
CA ALA A 295 -1.37 -40.52 1.93
C ALA A 295 -1.49 -41.82 1.12
N PRO A 296 -1.34 -41.79 -0.21
CA PRO A 296 -1.31 -43.01 -1.02
C PRO A 296 -0.07 -43.86 -0.75
N GLU A 297 1.04 -43.22 -0.37
CA GLU A 297 2.32 -43.85 -0.08
C GLU A 297 3.09 -43.11 1.00
N THR A 298 4.09 -43.78 1.58
CA THR A 298 4.98 -43.17 2.57
C THR A 298 5.87 -42.13 1.90
N GLY A 299 5.94 -40.93 2.48
CA GLY A 299 6.82 -39.87 1.99
C GLY A 299 6.69 -38.59 2.80
N ASN A 300 7.33 -37.52 2.33
CA ASN A 300 7.27 -36.21 2.98
C ASN A 300 6.21 -35.35 2.31
N TYR A 301 5.16 -35.04 3.05
CA TYR A 301 4.06 -34.22 2.58
C TYR A 301 4.29 -32.77 3.01
N SER A 302 3.97 -31.85 2.12
CA SER A 302 3.79 -30.43 2.43
C SER A 302 2.55 -29.92 1.71
N VAL A 303 2.07 -28.74 2.10
CA VAL A 303 0.88 -28.13 1.50
C VAL A 303 1.17 -26.65 1.20
N ILE A 304 0.87 -26.23 -0.03
CA ILE A 304 0.75 -24.82 -0.37
C ILE A 304 -0.63 -24.37 0.10
N VAL A 305 -0.66 -23.37 0.97
CA VAL A 305 -1.86 -22.79 1.56
C VAL A 305 -2.05 -21.41 0.98
N TYR A 306 -3.26 -21.07 0.54
CA TYR A 306 -3.59 -19.75 0.01
C TYR A 306 -4.52 -18.99 0.96
N SER A 307 -4.26 -17.70 1.14
CA SER A 307 -5.15 -16.76 1.84
C SER A 307 -6.35 -16.35 0.97
N SER A 308 -7.34 -15.70 1.56
CA SER A 308 -8.50 -15.15 0.83
C SER A 308 -8.14 -14.08 -0.20
N GLN A 309 -6.98 -13.46 -0.05
CA GLN A 309 -6.46 -12.39 -0.90
C GLN A 309 -5.52 -12.93 -1.99
N GLY A 310 -5.30 -14.25 -2.03
CA GLY A 310 -4.50 -14.92 -3.07
C GLY A 310 -3.01 -15.10 -2.73
N CYS A 311 -2.56 -14.67 -1.56
CA CYS A 311 -1.18 -14.92 -1.10
C CYS A 311 -0.98 -16.36 -0.69
N ALA A 312 0.22 -16.88 -0.91
CA ALA A 312 0.55 -18.28 -0.66
C ALA A 312 1.69 -18.42 0.35
N ASP A 313 1.61 -19.45 1.19
CA ASP A 313 2.70 -19.95 2.00
C ASP A 313 2.77 -21.48 1.90
N THR A 314 3.94 -22.07 2.11
CA THR A 314 4.12 -23.52 2.06
C THR A 314 4.50 -24.05 3.43
N SER A 315 3.72 -25.02 3.93
CA SER A 315 3.98 -25.63 5.22
C SER A 315 5.38 -26.26 5.28
N ALA A 316 5.88 -26.46 6.51
CA ALA A 316 6.97 -27.40 6.73
C ALA A 316 6.62 -28.80 6.18
N MET A 317 7.64 -29.62 5.93
CA MET A 317 7.43 -31.01 5.53
C MET A 317 7.07 -31.87 6.74
N ALA A 318 6.08 -32.76 6.59
CA ALA A 318 5.73 -33.79 7.55
C ALA A 318 5.81 -35.18 6.91
N THR A 319 6.55 -36.09 7.54
CA THR A 319 6.62 -37.48 7.08
C THR A 319 5.34 -38.21 7.45
N VAL A 320 4.65 -38.76 6.45
CA VAL A 320 3.48 -39.63 6.65
C VAL A 320 3.90 -41.07 6.38
N ILE A 321 3.65 -41.97 7.33
CA ILE A 321 3.96 -43.39 7.22
C ILE A 321 2.68 -44.14 6.91
N VAL A 322 2.65 -44.78 5.74
CA VAL A 322 1.55 -45.67 5.36
C VAL A 322 1.95 -47.09 5.73
N GLU A 323 1.43 -47.57 6.86
CA GLU A 323 1.69 -48.94 7.32
C GLU A 323 0.92 -49.94 6.45
N GLN A 324 1.67 -50.66 5.60
CA GLN A 324 1.16 -51.86 4.92
C GLN A 324 1.85 -53.10 5.50
N PRO A 325 1.13 -54.23 5.68
CA PRO A 325 1.75 -55.50 6.04
C PRO A 325 2.93 -55.81 5.09
N GLN A 326 4.07 -56.28 5.61
CA GLN A 326 5.26 -56.54 4.77
C GLN A 326 4.98 -57.48 3.59
N GLU A 327 4.12 -58.48 3.79
CA GLU A 327 3.67 -59.39 2.73
C GLU A 327 2.96 -58.63 1.60
N ILE A 328 2.11 -57.65 1.94
CA ILE A 328 1.36 -56.81 1.00
C ILE A 328 2.31 -55.84 0.29
N LYS A 329 3.28 -55.24 0.98
CA LYS A 329 4.25 -54.31 0.38
C LYS A 329 5.06 -54.96 -0.74
N LEU A 330 5.57 -56.17 -0.51
CA LEU A 330 6.34 -56.93 -1.51
C LEU A 330 5.51 -57.28 -2.76
N LEU A 331 4.20 -57.46 -2.58
CA LEU A 331 3.26 -57.77 -3.65
C LEU A 331 2.84 -56.52 -4.43
N THR A 332 2.79 -55.35 -3.76
CA THR A 332 2.46 -54.06 -4.40
C THR A 332 3.51 -53.67 -5.44
N GLU A 333 4.80 -53.87 -5.14
CA GLU A 333 5.90 -53.58 -6.07
C GLU A 333 5.86 -54.45 -7.35
N GLN A 334 5.09 -55.54 -7.34
CA GLN A 334 4.93 -56.46 -8.48
C GLN A 334 3.66 -56.20 -9.28
N ILE A 335 2.81 -55.26 -8.85
CA ILE A 335 1.62 -54.83 -9.58
C ILE A 335 2.01 -53.72 -10.54
N THR A 336 1.59 -53.83 -11.79
CA THR A 336 1.79 -52.77 -12.79
C THR A 336 0.45 -52.20 -13.19
N ILE A 337 0.37 -50.87 -13.22
CA ILE A 337 -0.80 -50.10 -13.64
C ILE A 337 -0.33 -49.17 -14.76
N TYR A 338 -0.82 -49.41 -15.97
CA TYR A 338 -0.35 -48.72 -17.15
C TYR A 338 -1.47 -48.50 -18.17
N PRO A 339 -1.50 -47.34 -18.85
CA PRO A 339 -0.75 -46.13 -18.52
C PRO A 339 -1.27 -45.49 -17.21
N ASN A 340 -0.47 -44.63 -16.58
CA ASN A 340 -0.90 -43.79 -15.46
C ASN A 340 -0.07 -42.49 -15.52
N PRO A 341 -0.62 -41.36 -16.00
CA PRO A 341 -2.04 -41.10 -16.30
C PRO A 341 -2.61 -41.90 -17.48
N ALA A 342 -3.93 -42.11 -17.52
CA ALA A 342 -4.63 -42.87 -18.54
C ALA A 342 -5.85 -42.12 -19.12
N ASP A 343 -6.09 -42.26 -20.42
CA ASP A 343 -7.23 -41.63 -21.13
C ASP A 343 -8.38 -42.64 -21.37
N ASP A 344 -8.10 -43.69 -22.15
CA ASP A 344 -9.14 -44.60 -22.64
C ASP A 344 -9.18 -45.94 -21.89
N LEU A 345 -8.00 -46.54 -21.69
CA LEU A 345 -7.83 -47.87 -21.14
C LEU A 345 -6.85 -47.85 -19.97
N LEU A 346 -7.16 -48.61 -18.93
CA LEU A 346 -6.27 -48.87 -17.79
C LEU A 346 -5.98 -50.36 -17.72
N GLN A 347 -4.72 -50.76 -17.89
CA GLN A 347 -4.30 -52.14 -17.71
C GLN A 347 -3.69 -52.32 -16.32
N ILE A 348 -4.17 -53.34 -15.61
CA ILE A 348 -3.68 -53.72 -14.28
C ILE A 348 -3.19 -55.16 -14.40
N SER A 349 -1.93 -55.42 -14.05
CA SER A 349 -1.39 -56.79 -14.02
C SER A 349 -0.63 -57.09 -12.74
N TRP A 350 -0.66 -58.35 -12.32
CA TRP A 350 -0.12 -58.82 -11.06
C TRP A 350 0.58 -60.18 -11.23
N PRO A 351 1.49 -60.57 -10.32
CA PRO A 351 2.15 -61.87 -10.40
C PRO A 351 1.16 -63.02 -10.17
N SER A 352 1.37 -64.17 -10.82
CA SER A 352 0.50 -65.36 -10.65
C SER A 352 0.47 -65.93 -9.23
N ALA A 353 1.42 -65.54 -8.37
CA ALA A 353 1.44 -65.89 -6.96
C ALA A 353 0.44 -65.08 -6.12
N LEU A 354 -0.02 -63.93 -6.62
CA LEU A 354 -1.01 -63.08 -5.94
C LEU A 354 -2.42 -63.55 -6.27
N VAL A 355 -3.16 -63.97 -5.24
CA VAL A 355 -4.59 -64.29 -5.36
C VAL A 355 -5.38 -62.99 -5.19
N VAL A 356 -5.88 -62.48 -6.31
CA VAL A 356 -6.74 -61.29 -6.34
C VAL A 356 -8.20 -61.72 -6.24
N GLU A 357 -8.86 -61.27 -5.19
CA GLU A 357 -10.27 -61.58 -4.89
C GLU A 357 -11.21 -60.54 -5.52
N ASP A 358 -10.82 -59.26 -5.51
CA ASP A 358 -11.59 -58.17 -6.10
C ASP A 358 -10.68 -57.00 -6.53
N ILE A 359 -11.12 -56.25 -7.54
CA ILE A 359 -10.49 -54.99 -7.96
C ILE A 359 -11.58 -53.93 -8.05
N SER A 360 -11.49 -52.91 -7.20
CA SER A 360 -12.47 -51.83 -7.12
C SER A 360 -11.82 -50.48 -7.39
N LEU A 361 -12.54 -49.58 -8.08
CA LEU A 361 -12.11 -48.21 -8.35
C LEU A 361 -13.04 -47.22 -7.65
N PHE A 362 -12.45 -46.26 -6.93
CA PHE A 362 -13.15 -45.25 -6.16
C PHE A 362 -12.77 -43.86 -6.67
N ASN A 363 -13.74 -42.95 -6.76
CA ASN A 363 -13.46 -41.54 -7.05
C ASN A 363 -12.87 -40.83 -5.81
N ALA A 364 -12.48 -39.57 -5.96
CA ALA A 364 -11.94 -38.74 -4.87
C ALA A 364 -12.89 -38.58 -3.66
N LEU A 365 -14.19 -38.83 -3.81
CA LEU A 365 -15.17 -38.81 -2.71
C LEU A 365 -15.32 -40.17 -2.01
N GLY A 366 -14.50 -41.16 -2.37
CA GLY A 366 -14.61 -42.54 -1.86
C GLY A 366 -15.83 -43.28 -2.38
N GLN A 367 -16.53 -42.76 -3.39
CA GLN A 367 -17.64 -43.46 -4.01
C GLN A 367 -17.08 -44.46 -5.02
N MET A 368 -17.53 -45.71 -4.89
CA MET A 368 -17.20 -46.74 -5.86
C MET A 368 -17.83 -46.39 -7.22
N VAL A 369 -16.99 -46.12 -8.21
CA VAL A 369 -17.39 -45.90 -9.61
C VAL A 369 -17.50 -47.20 -10.42
N ARG A 370 -17.07 -48.31 -9.79
CA ARG A 370 -17.28 -49.76 -10.07
C ARG A 370 -16.46 -50.37 -11.22
N MET A 371 -15.95 -51.58 -10.97
CA MET A 371 -16.06 -52.75 -11.86
C MET A 371 -15.87 -54.05 -11.05
N GLU A 372 -16.83 -54.98 -11.07
CA GLU A 372 -16.61 -56.35 -10.55
C GLU A 372 -15.90 -57.15 -11.65
N ILE A 373 -14.66 -57.55 -11.39
CA ILE A 373 -13.86 -58.35 -12.33
C ILE A 373 -13.77 -59.77 -11.76
N THR A 374 -14.31 -60.75 -12.50
CA THR A 374 -14.07 -62.16 -12.19
C THR A 374 -12.71 -62.53 -12.78
N THR A 375 -11.71 -62.74 -11.92
CA THR A 375 -10.31 -62.93 -12.29
C THR A 375 -10.02 -64.40 -12.66
N GLU A 376 -10.09 -64.75 -13.95
CA GLU A 376 -9.53 -66.03 -14.45
C GLU A 376 -8.06 -65.89 -14.94
N SER A 377 -7.47 -64.69 -14.88
CA SER A 377 -6.12 -64.42 -15.39
C SER A 377 -5.36 -63.38 -14.55
N THR A 378 -4.05 -63.24 -14.75
CA THR A 378 -3.15 -62.36 -14.00
C THR A 378 -3.12 -60.90 -14.49
N SER A 379 -4.13 -60.50 -15.26
CA SER A 379 -4.27 -59.13 -15.75
C SER A 379 -5.72 -58.81 -16.06
N VAL A 380 -6.09 -57.54 -15.91
CA VAL A 380 -7.35 -56.99 -16.40
C VAL A 380 -7.07 -55.73 -17.22
N THR A 381 -7.90 -55.49 -18.23
CA THR A 381 -7.93 -54.22 -18.97
C THR A 381 -9.31 -53.61 -18.79
N CYS A 382 -9.32 -52.37 -18.35
CA CYS A 382 -10.51 -51.62 -17.98
C CYS A 382 -10.73 -50.48 -18.97
N LEU A 383 -11.95 -50.33 -19.50
CA LEU A 383 -12.34 -49.13 -20.23
C LEU A 383 -12.72 -48.05 -19.23
N ILE A 384 -11.98 -46.93 -19.25
CA ILE A 384 -12.14 -45.82 -18.30
C ILE A 384 -12.58 -44.52 -18.98
N SER A 385 -12.71 -44.51 -20.31
CA SER A 385 -13.06 -43.33 -21.11
C SER A 385 -14.41 -42.67 -20.77
N GLN A 386 -15.24 -43.31 -19.93
CA GLN A 386 -16.53 -42.79 -19.46
C GLN A 386 -16.43 -42.13 -18.08
N LEU A 387 -15.28 -42.25 -17.41
CA LEU A 387 -15.04 -41.64 -16.11
C LEU A 387 -14.58 -40.20 -16.33
N PRO A 388 -15.07 -39.24 -15.52
CA PRO A 388 -14.55 -37.89 -15.55
C PRO A 388 -13.03 -37.84 -15.31
N PRO A 389 -12.31 -36.89 -15.93
CA PRO A 389 -10.91 -36.64 -15.59
C PRO A 389 -10.76 -36.36 -14.09
N GLY A 390 -9.76 -36.96 -13.46
CA GLY A 390 -9.56 -36.83 -12.02
C GLY A 390 -8.70 -37.93 -11.41
N ILE A 391 -8.57 -37.87 -10.09
CA ILE A 391 -7.85 -38.86 -9.30
C ILE A 391 -8.83 -39.94 -8.86
N TYR A 392 -8.37 -41.19 -8.98
CA TYR A 392 -9.08 -42.36 -8.52
C TYR A 392 -8.17 -43.20 -7.61
N GLN A 393 -8.78 -43.87 -6.63
CA GLN A 393 -8.12 -44.86 -5.81
C GLN A 393 -8.50 -46.26 -6.30
N LEU A 394 -7.52 -46.99 -6.81
CA LEU A 394 -7.64 -48.42 -7.10
C LEU A 394 -7.44 -49.20 -5.81
N GLN A 395 -8.38 -50.08 -5.47
CA GLN A 395 -8.26 -51.03 -4.38
C GLN A 395 -8.22 -52.46 -4.94
N ILE A 396 -7.19 -53.21 -4.61
CA ILE A 396 -7.06 -54.62 -4.98
C ILE A 396 -7.17 -55.44 -3.70
N SER A 397 -8.26 -56.18 -3.57
CA SER A 397 -8.52 -57.06 -2.42
C SER A 397 -7.86 -58.42 -2.66
N THR A 398 -7.19 -58.92 -1.65
CA THR A 398 -6.45 -60.18 -1.66
C THR A 398 -6.74 -60.92 -0.35
N GLY A 399 -6.47 -62.22 -0.31
CA GLY A 399 -6.63 -63.00 0.93
C GLY A 399 -5.77 -62.52 2.11
N SER A 400 -4.74 -61.70 1.86
CA SER A 400 -3.87 -61.11 2.89
C SER A 400 -4.26 -59.68 3.29
N GLY A 401 -5.14 -59.00 2.52
CA GLY A 401 -5.57 -57.63 2.78
C GLY A 401 -5.85 -56.82 1.51
N ILE A 402 -6.04 -55.51 1.68
CA ILE A 402 -6.38 -54.57 0.59
C ILE A 402 -5.15 -53.73 0.23
N LEU A 403 -4.76 -53.78 -1.04
CA LEU A 403 -3.75 -52.91 -1.66
C LEU A 403 -4.44 -51.67 -2.21
N LYS A 404 -3.83 -50.49 -2.06
CA LYS A 404 -4.35 -49.24 -2.62
C LYS A 404 -3.31 -48.61 -3.54
N GLN A 405 -3.71 -48.22 -4.75
CA GLN A 405 -2.86 -47.47 -5.67
C GLN A 405 -3.62 -46.25 -6.22
N ARG A 406 -2.90 -45.15 -6.41
CA ARG A 406 -3.40 -43.96 -7.08
C ARG A 406 -3.42 -44.15 -8.61
N VAL A 407 -4.52 -43.76 -9.24
CA VAL A 407 -4.71 -43.73 -10.69
C VAL A 407 -5.15 -42.33 -11.11
N ILE A 408 -4.55 -41.80 -12.18
CA ILE A 408 -4.88 -40.49 -12.75
C ILE A 408 -5.59 -40.75 -14.09
N ILE A 409 -6.79 -40.20 -14.26
CA ILE A 409 -7.58 -40.25 -15.50
C ILE A 409 -7.61 -38.84 -16.12
N GLN A 410 -7.37 -38.73 -17.43
CA GLN A 410 -7.28 -37.45 -18.15
C GLN A 410 -8.42 -37.21 -19.14
#